data_AF-A0A0Q7QYX3-F1
#
_entry.id   AF-A0A0Q7QYX3-F1
#
_cell.length_a   1.000
_cell.length_b   1.000
_cell.length_c   1.000
_cell.angle_alpha   90.00
_cell.angle_beta   90.00
_cell.angle_gamma   90.00
#
_symmetry.space_group_name_H-M   'P 1'
#
loop_
_entity.id
_entity.type
_entity.pdbx_description
1 polymer ?
#
loop_
_entity_poly.entity_id
_entity_poly.type
_entity_poly.pdbx_seq_one_letter_code
_entity_poly.pdbx_strand_id
1 'polypeptide(L)'
;MLMALWCVGFAAVSVWIEATDHFADGEYADYASGFSVANWLVTVIKVGGSVLALLAVARRPRFPGPGVVGTLLWAAFATTGIYVLGSLVQAVLMLTGQAGDADRIDGAAVAYVALFALAAVGFGVLAVSYARRAGLGNKELALGAIGAPILLGGLLVALPALLVALGLFPAS
;
A
#
# COMPACT_ATOMS: atom_id res chain seq x y z
N MET A 1 14.09 -3.70 -9.99
CA MET A 1 14.12 -5.09 -9.47
C MET A 1 13.87 -5.14 -7.98
N LEU A 2 14.58 -4.36 -7.15
CA LEU A 2 14.36 -4.35 -5.70
C LEU A 2 12.89 -4.10 -5.29
N MET A 3 12.23 -3.09 -5.87
CA MET A 3 10.81 -2.82 -5.56
C MET A 3 9.86 -3.93 -6.04
N ALA A 4 10.21 -4.62 -7.12
CA ALA A 4 9.43 -5.79 -7.56
C ALA A 4 9.54 -6.93 -6.55
N LEU A 5 10.76 -7.21 -6.06
CA LEU A 5 10.99 -8.20 -5.00
C LEU A 5 10.28 -7.83 -3.70
N TRP A 6 10.32 -6.56 -3.31
CA TRP A 6 9.59 -6.08 -2.13
C TRP A 6 8.08 -6.30 -2.26
N CYS A 7 7.51 -5.95 -3.42
CA CYS A 7 6.11 -6.22 -3.72
C CYS A 7 5.76 -7.71 -3.68
N VAL A 8 6.57 -8.57 -4.30
CA VAL A 8 6.36 -10.03 -4.30
C VAL A 8 6.49 -10.59 -2.88
N GLY A 9 7.50 -10.17 -2.13
CA GLY A 9 7.68 -10.59 -0.74
C GLY A 9 6.47 -10.22 0.12
N PHE A 10 5.96 -9.00 -0.02
CA PHE A 10 4.75 -8.59 0.69
C PHE A 10 3.53 -9.43 0.31
N ALA A 11 3.32 -9.66 -1.00
CA ALA A 11 2.23 -10.51 -1.47
C ALA A 11 2.33 -11.93 -0.94
N ALA A 12 3.54 -12.49 -0.83
CA ALA A 12 3.77 -13.81 -0.26
C ALA A 12 3.39 -13.87 1.23
N VAL A 13 3.71 -12.81 2.01
CA VAL A 13 3.26 -12.71 3.41
C VAL A 13 1.74 -12.64 3.50
N SER A 14 1.08 -11.86 2.64
CA SER A 14 -0.39 -11.82 2.58
C SER A 14 -1.00 -13.19 2.29
N VAL A 15 -0.49 -13.91 1.30
CA VAL A 15 -0.95 -15.28 0.98
C VAL A 15 -0.68 -16.24 2.14
N TRP A 16 0.46 -16.10 2.83
CA TRP A 16 0.75 -16.91 4.01
C TRP A 16 -0.25 -16.68 5.14
N ILE A 17 -0.56 -15.42 5.45
CA ILE A 17 -1.56 -15.05 6.46
C ILE A 17 -2.91 -15.71 6.14
N GLU A 18 -3.32 -15.64 4.87
CA GLU A 18 -4.56 -16.28 4.39
C GLU A 18 -4.51 -17.80 4.53
N ALA A 19 -3.42 -18.43 4.08
CA ALA A 19 -3.28 -19.88 4.09
C ALA A 19 -3.20 -20.47 5.51
N THR A 20 -2.85 -19.66 6.50
CA THR A 20 -2.79 -20.07 7.92
C THR A 20 -4.05 -19.75 8.71
N ASP A 21 -5.07 -19.18 8.07
CA ASP A 21 -6.30 -18.73 8.75
C ASP A 21 -5.99 -17.89 10.00
N HIS A 22 -4.96 -17.03 9.92
CA HIS A 22 -4.37 -16.36 11.08
C HIS A 22 -5.39 -15.57 11.93
N PHE A 23 -6.45 -15.08 11.28
CA PHE A 23 -7.52 -14.30 11.92
C PHE A 23 -8.77 -15.13 12.23
N ALA A 24 -8.80 -16.43 11.98
CA ALA A 24 -9.99 -17.26 12.22
C ALA A 24 -10.33 -17.44 13.71
N ASP A 25 -9.31 -17.34 14.58
CA ASP A 25 -9.44 -17.48 16.02
C ASP A 25 -8.92 -16.22 16.76
N GLY A 26 -9.47 -15.94 17.95
CA GLY A 26 -9.00 -14.86 18.84
C GLY A 26 -9.79 -13.56 18.75
N GLU A 27 -9.17 -12.45 19.21
CA GLU A 27 -9.81 -11.12 19.36
C GLU A 27 -10.40 -10.56 18.04
N TYR A 28 -9.92 -11.05 16.90
CA TYR A 28 -10.29 -10.56 15.57
C TYR A 28 -11.13 -11.54 14.73
N ALA A 29 -11.57 -12.66 15.33
CA ALA A 29 -12.32 -13.71 14.62
C ALA A 29 -13.59 -13.19 13.92
N ASP A 30 -14.33 -12.28 14.56
CA ASP A 30 -15.55 -11.68 14.01
C ASP A 30 -15.28 -10.81 12.76
N TYR A 31 -14.02 -10.41 12.54
CA TYR A 31 -13.58 -9.60 11.41
C TYR A 31 -12.81 -10.41 10.36
N ALA A 32 -12.67 -11.73 10.55
CA ALA A 32 -11.81 -12.59 9.71
C ALA A 32 -12.17 -12.51 8.22
N SER A 33 -13.46 -12.56 7.89
CA SER A 33 -13.93 -12.49 6.49
C SER A 33 -13.62 -11.14 5.85
N GLY A 34 -13.78 -10.06 6.61
CA GLY A 34 -13.41 -8.73 6.20
C GLY A 34 -11.90 -8.53 6.01
N PHE A 35 -11.09 -9.09 6.92
CA PHE A 35 -9.64 -9.10 6.79
C PHE A 35 -9.16 -9.94 5.61
N SER A 36 -9.80 -11.06 5.30
CA SER A 36 -9.54 -11.86 4.10
C SER A 36 -9.73 -11.03 2.82
N VAL A 37 -10.85 -10.30 2.69
CA VAL A 37 -11.10 -9.42 1.53
C VAL A 37 -10.02 -8.35 1.40
N ALA A 38 -9.67 -7.70 2.51
CA ALA A 38 -8.62 -6.68 2.52
C ALA A 38 -7.24 -7.27 2.17
N ASN A 39 -6.95 -8.47 2.65
CA ASN A 39 -5.69 -9.18 2.42
C ASN A 39 -5.52 -9.59 0.94
N TRP A 40 -6.58 -10.11 0.32
CA TRP A 40 -6.60 -10.41 -1.11
C TRP A 40 -6.47 -9.15 -1.97
N LEU A 41 -7.17 -8.08 -1.60
CA LEU A 41 -7.04 -6.79 -2.28
C LEU A 41 -5.60 -6.28 -2.24
N VAL A 42 -4.95 -6.31 -1.07
CA VAL A 42 -3.55 -5.91 -0.93
C VAL A 42 -2.64 -6.82 -1.75
N THR A 43 -2.88 -8.13 -1.77
CA THR A 43 -2.13 -9.09 -2.58
C THR A 43 -2.16 -8.70 -4.06
N VAL A 44 -3.34 -8.44 -4.61
CA VAL A 44 -3.52 -8.04 -6.02
C VAL A 44 -2.80 -6.72 -6.31
N ILE A 45 -2.92 -5.73 -5.41
CA ILE A 45 -2.22 -4.44 -5.54
C ILE A 45 -0.69 -4.64 -5.56
N LYS A 46 -0.16 -5.50 -4.69
CA LYS A 46 1.28 -5.75 -4.61
C LYS A 46 1.80 -6.50 -5.84
N VAL A 47 1.07 -7.49 -6.34
CA VAL A 47 1.41 -8.15 -7.62
C VAL A 47 1.42 -7.12 -8.75
N GLY A 48 0.42 -6.23 -8.81
CA GLY A 48 0.39 -5.12 -9.76
C GLY A 48 1.59 -4.17 -9.62
N GLY A 49 1.97 -3.82 -8.38
CA GLY A 49 3.16 -3.02 -8.07
C GLY A 49 4.46 -3.67 -8.53
N SER A 50 4.56 -5.00 -8.44
CA SER A 50 5.70 -5.76 -8.96
C SER A 50 5.80 -5.65 -10.48
N VAL A 51 4.70 -5.89 -11.19
CA VAL A 51 4.62 -5.74 -12.65
C VAL A 51 4.98 -4.31 -13.05
N LEU A 52 4.46 -3.30 -12.35
CA LEU A 52 4.77 -1.90 -12.58
C LEU A 52 6.27 -1.60 -12.41
N ALA A 53 6.89 -2.08 -11.34
CA ALA A 53 8.31 -1.90 -11.09
C ALA A 53 9.19 -2.56 -12.16
N LEU A 54 8.75 -3.68 -12.74
CA LEU A 54 9.42 -4.32 -13.88
C LEU A 54 9.23 -3.51 -15.18
N LEU A 55 8.01 -3.06 -15.47
CA LEU A 55 7.69 -2.21 -16.62
C LEU A 55 8.49 -0.89 -16.61
N ALA A 56 8.72 -0.31 -15.43
CA ALA A 56 9.51 0.90 -15.26
C ALA A 56 10.99 0.72 -15.68
N VAL A 57 11.53 -0.51 -15.62
CA VAL A 57 12.94 -0.79 -15.96
C VAL A 57 13.08 -1.39 -17.36
N ALA A 58 12.01 -1.99 -17.90
CA ALA A 58 11.99 -2.55 -19.25
C ALA A 58 12.34 -1.48 -20.30
N ARG A 59 13.23 -1.84 -21.25
CA ARG A 59 13.76 -0.86 -22.23
C ARG A 59 12.73 -0.38 -23.26
N ARG A 60 11.62 -1.12 -23.49
CA ARG A 60 10.57 -0.80 -24.48
C ARG A 60 9.20 -1.44 -24.19
N PRO A 61 8.50 -1.10 -23.09
CA PRO A 61 7.11 -1.54 -22.94
C PRO A 61 6.25 -0.87 -24.03
N ARG A 62 5.61 -1.69 -24.89
CA ARG A 62 4.66 -1.21 -25.91
C ARG A 62 3.32 -0.81 -25.29
N PHE A 63 2.94 -1.48 -24.20
CA PHE A 63 1.75 -1.23 -23.41
C PHE A 63 2.05 -1.56 -21.93
N PRO A 64 1.47 -0.83 -20.96
CA PRO A 64 0.71 0.42 -21.12
C PRO A 64 1.61 1.60 -21.53
N GLY A 65 1.00 2.69 -22.01
CA GLY A 65 1.72 3.88 -22.46
C GLY A 65 2.58 4.54 -21.35
N PRO A 66 3.64 5.28 -21.69
CA PRO A 66 4.58 5.82 -20.71
C PRO A 66 3.92 6.71 -19.65
N GLY A 67 2.92 7.50 -20.02
CA GLY A 67 2.17 8.33 -19.08
C GLY A 67 1.47 7.51 -18.00
N VAL A 68 0.88 6.36 -18.35
CA VAL A 68 0.20 5.47 -17.40
C VAL A 68 1.20 4.88 -16.41
N VAL A 69 2.32 4.35 -16.90
CA VAL A 69 3.38 3.80 -16.04
C VAL A 69 3.91 4.87 -15.07
N GLY A 70 4.15 6.08 -15.58
CA GLY A 70 4.60 7.20 -14.75
C GLY A 70 3.59 7.60 -13.68
N THR A 71 2.32 7.77 -14.05
CA THR A 71 1.24 8.08 -13.11
C THR A 71 1.11 7.00 -12.04
N LEU A 72 1.19 5.71 -12.41
CA LEU A 72 1.12 4.61 -11.45
C LEU A 72 2.34 4.56 -10.51
N LEU A 73 3.54 4.94 -10.98
CA LEU A 73 4.72 5.03 -10.11
C LEU A 73 4.59 6.17 -9.09
N TRP A 74 4.08 7.33 -9.53
CA TRP A 74 3.78 8.45 -8.63
C TRP A 74 2.67 8.10 -7.63
N ALA A 75 1.67 7.35 -8.07
CA ALA A 75 0.64 6.79 -7.20
C ALA A 75 1.23 5.87 -6.13
N ALA A 76 2.03 4.88 -6.54
CA ALA A 76 2.69 3.95 -5.61
C ALA A 76 3.57 4.69 -4.60
N PHE A 77 4.34 5.69 -5.06
CA PHE A 77 5.13 6.55 -4.19
C PHE A 77 4.26 7.30 -3.16
N ALA A 78 3.26 8.04 -3.63
CA ALA A 78 2.43 8.88 -2.77
C ALA A 78 1.61 8.07 -1.76
N THR A 79 1.00 6.97 -2.20
CA THR A 79 0.29 6.02 -1.34
C THR A 79 1.19 5.49 -0.23
N THR A 80 2.38 5.01 -0.59
CA THR A 80 3.30 4.42 0.39
C THR A 80 3.85 5.50 1.33
N GLY A 81 4.11 6.70 0.81
CA GLY A 81 4.55 7.85 1.60
C GLY A 81 3.49 8.31 2.61
N ILE A 82 2.23 8.40 2.20
CA ILE A 82 1.12 8.76 3.10
C ILE A 82 0.91 7.69 4.16
N TYR A 83 1.01 6.42 3.80
CA TYR A 83 0.97 5.32 4.77
C TYR A 83 2.03 5.54 5.86
N VAL A 84 3.29 5.76 5.46
CA VAL A 84 4.41 6.01 6.40
C VAL A 84 4.15 7.24 7.26
N LEU A 85 3.73 8.36 6.66
CA LEU A 85 3.42 9.58 7.41
C LEU A 85 2.29 9.36 8.42
N GLY A 86 1.22 8.67 8.02
CA GLY A 86 0.12 8.31 8.89
C GLY A 86 0.57 7.45 10.07
N SER A 87 1.40 6.43 9.81
CA SER A 87 1.99 5.59 10.86
C SER A 87 2.86 6.38 11.84
N LEU A 88 3.65 7.34 11.35
CA LEU A 88 4.48 8.19 12.22
C LEU A 88 3.63 9.12 13.08
N VAL A 89 2.58 9.73 12.52
CA VAL A 89 1.63 10.56 13.29
C VAL A 89 0.95 9.71 14.36
N GLN A 90 0.47 8.51 14.01
CA GLN A 90 -0.15 7.59 14.96
C GLN A 90 0.81 7.20 16.09
N ALA A 91 2.06 6.89 15.77
CA ALA A 91 3.08 6.59 16.77
C ALA A 91 3.31 7.76 17.73
N VAL A 92 3.37 9.01 17.22
CA VAL A 92 3.49 10.20 18.07
C VAL A 92 2.27 10.38 18.98
N LEU A 93 1.06 10.13 18.48
CA LEU A 93 -0.17 10.21 19.28
C LEU A 93 -0.20 9.15 20.39
N MET A 94 0.27 7.93 20.11
CA MET A 94 0.42 6.87 21.11
C MET A 94 1.46 7.24 22.18
N LEU A 95 2.63 7.74 21.77
CA LEU A 95 3.70 8.14 22.70
C LEU A 95 3.32 9.33 23.58
N THR A 96 2.44 10.20 23.09
CA THR A 96 1.94 11.36 23.84
C THR A 96 0.68 11.04 24.64
N GLY A 97 0.19 9.80 24.61
CA GLY A 97 -1.02 9.35 25.31
C GLY A 97 -2.32 9.94 24.75
N GLN A 98 -2.29 10.50 23.55
CA GLN A 98 -3.47 11.12 22.92
C GLN A 98 -4.38 10.09 22.23
N ALA A 99 -3.81 9.01 21.69
CA ALA A 99 -4.60 7.94 21.05
C ALA A 99 -3.84 6.61 21.06
N GLY A 100 -4.44 5.58 21.66
CA GLY A 100 -3.86 4.23 21.74
C GLY A 100 -2.76 4.07 22.78
N ASP A 101 -2.31 2.83 22.98
CA ASP A 101 -1.29 2.49 23.97
C ASP A 101 0.12 2.49 23.38
N ALA A 102 1.06 3.14 24.09
CA ALA A 102 2.47 3.18 23.72
C ALA A 102 3.13 1.80 23.70
N ASP A 103 2.64 0.85 24.48
CA ASP A 103 3.16 -0.53 24.55
C ASP A 103 2.98 -1.30 23.22
N ARG A 104 2.14 -0.80 22.31
CA ARG A 104 1.99 -1.35 20.96
C ARG A 104 3.11 -0.92 19.99
N ILE A 105 3.99 0.00 20.39
CA ILE A 105 5.16 0.40 19.60
C ILE A 105 6.32 -0.52 19.95
N ASP A 106 6.34 -1.70 19.34
CA ASP A 106 7.40 -2.68 19.50
C ASP A 106 8.42 -2.65 18.34
N GLY A 107 9.46 -3.49 18.45
CA GLY A 107 10.49 -3.59 17.42
C GLY A 107 9.95 -4.04 16.06
N ALA A 108 8.90 -4.86 16.04
CA ALA A 108 8.28 -5.35 14.81
C ALA A 108 7.52 -4.24 14.09
N ALA A 109 6.74 -3.42 14.82
CA ALA A 109 6.05 -2.26 14.30
C ALA A 109 7.03 -1.24 13.71
N VAL A 110 8.14 -0.95 14.41
CA VAL A 110 9.19 -0.04 13.91
C VAL A 110 9.82 -0.59 12.64
N ALA A 111 10.19 -1.88 12.61
CA ALA A 111 10.76 -2.51 11.43
C ALA A 111 9.79 -2.49 10.24
N TYR A 112 8.51 -2.72 10.49
CA TYR A 112 7.45 -2.67 9.48
C TYR A 112 7.36 -1.29 8.85
N VAL A 113 7.24 -0.23 9.65
CA VAL A 113 7.18 1.15 9.14
C VAL A 113 8.47 1.53 8.40
N ALA A 114 9.64 1.12 8.91
CA ALA A 114 10.92 1.35 8.25
C ALA A 114 10.99 0.68 6.86
N LEU A 115 10.50 -0.55 6.72
CA LEU A 115 10.42 -1.25 5.43
C LEU A 115 9.51 -0.52 4.45
N PHE A 116 8.38 0.04 4.90
CA PHE A 116 7.52 0.87 4.07
C PHE A 116 8.15 2.20 3.70
N ALA A 117 8.92 2.83 4.60
CA ALA A 117 9.66 4.04 4.29
C ALA A 117 10.71 3.79 3.20
N LEU A 118 11.45 2.68 3.28
CA LEU A 118 12.38 2.26 2.23
C LEU A 118 11.67 1.99 0.89
N ALA A 119 10.49 1.38 0.94
CA ALA A 119 9.69 1.15 -0.26
C ALA A 119 9.20 2.47 -0.87
N ALA A 120 8.74 3.42 -0.06
CA ALA A 120 8.36 4.75 -0.54
C ALA A 120 9.54 5.43 -1.25
N VAL A 121 10.72 5.43 -0.65
CA VAL A 121 11.94 5.98 -1.28
C VAL A 121 12.24 5.26 -2.60
N GLY A 122 12.17 3.92 -2.62
CA GLY A 122 12.42 3.14 -3.83
C GLY A 122 11.44 3.43 -4.97
N PHE A 123 10.14 3.57 -4.67
CA PHE A 123 9.15 3.99 -5.66
C PHE A 123 9.34 5.43 -6.11
N GLY A 124 9.71 6.34 -5.22
CA GLY A 124 10.03 7.73 -5.56
C GLY A 124 11.22 7.82 -6.54
N VAL A 125 12.29 7.07 -6.26
CA VAL A 125 13.45 6.97 -7.17
C VAL A 125 13.05 6.41 -8.53
N LEU A 126 12.23 5.36 -8.57
CA LEU A 126 11.71 4.80 -9.83
C LEU A 126 10.84 5.82 -10.58
N ALA A 127 9.94 6.52 -9.89
CA ALA A 127 9.06 7.51 -10.49
C ALA A 127 9.86 8.66 -11.12
N VAL A 128 10.82 9.24 -10.40
CA VAL A 128 11.69 10.31 -10.91
C VAL A 128 12.56 9.82 -12.06
N SER A 129 13.20 8.65 -11.92
CA SER A 129 14.05 8.07 -12.96
C SER A 129 13.26 7.77 -14.24
N TYR A 130 12.06 7.22 -14.11
CA TYR A 130 11.20 6.92 -15.24
C TYR A 130 10.66 8.19 -15.90
N ALA A 131 10.19 9.17 -15.12
CA ALA A 131 9.68 10.43 -15.63
C ALA A 131 10.72 11.18 -16.47
N ARG A 132 11.99 11.21 -16.01
CA ARG A 132 13.10 11.80 -16.77
C ARG A 132 13.37 11.06 -18.08
N ARG A 133 13.35 9.73 -18.07
CA ARG A 133 13.62 8.91 -19.27
C ARG A 133 12.49 8.95 -20.30
N ALA A 134 11.25 9.06 -19.84
CA ALA A 134 10.06 9.06 -20.69
C ALA A 134 9.55 10.47 -21.05
N GLY A 135 10.19 11.54 -20.55
CA GLY A 135 9.80 12.92 -20.83
C GLY A 135 8.41 13.28 -20.28
N LEU A 136 8.06 12.77 -19.10
CA LEU A 136 6.73 12.98 -18.51
C LEU A 136 6.57 14.40 -17.95
N GLY A 137 5.35 14.92 -18.00
CA GLY A 137 5.02 16.26 -17.51
C GLY A 137 4.48 16.26 -16.08
N ASN A 138 4.15 17.46 -15.60
CA ASN A 138 3.57 17.66 -14.27
C ASN A 138 2.17 17.04 -14.13
N LYS A 139 1.46 16.83 -15.25
CA LYS A 139 0.13 16.21 -15.27
C LYS A 139 0.18 14.78 -14.73
N GLU A 140 1.10 13.96 -15.23
CA GLU A 140 1.23 12.56 -14.82
C GLU A 140 1.61 12.44 -13.34
N LEU A 141 2.48 13.35 -12.88
CA LEU A 141 2.85 13.48 -11.47
C LEU A 141 1.63 13.84 -10.62
N ALA A 142 0.90 14.90 -10.96
CA ALA A 142 -0.25 15.35 -10.18
C ALA A 142 -1.36 14.29 -10.12
N LEU A 143 -1.67 13.65 -11.27
CA LEU A 143 -2.66 12.58 -11.32
C LEU A 143 -2.28 11.40 -10.43
N GLY A 144 -1.01 11.00 -10.41
CA GLY A 144 -0.54 9.89 -9.57
C GLY A 144 -0.47 10.28 -8.10
N ALA A 145 0.23 11.37 -7.81
CA ALA A 145 0.57 11.78 -6.46
C ALA A 145 -0.64 12.30 -5.66
N ILE A 146 -1.68 12.80 -6.33
CA ILE A 146 -2.90 13.30 -5.67
C ILE A 146 -4.06 12.33 -5.89
N GLY A 147 -4.23 11.82 -7.12
CA GLY A 147 -5.36 10.97 -7.46
C GLY A 147 -5.35 9.65 -6.68
N ALA A 148 -4.19 9.01 -6.52
CA ALA A 148 -4.13 7.75 -5.79
C ALA A 148 -4.42 7.88 -4.29
N PRO A 149 -3.86 8.88 -3.57
CA PRO A 149 -4.28 9.16 -2.20
C PRO A 149 -5.77 9.44 -2.04
N ILE A 150 -6.39 10.20 -2.94
CA ILE A 150 -7.84 10.47 -2.89
C ILE A 150 -8.62 9.18 -3.11
N LEU A 151 -8.24 8.38 -4.11
CA LEU A 151 -8.88 7.09 -4.37
C LEU A 151 -8.73 6.13 -3.18
N LEU A 152 -7.56 6.11 -2.53
CA LEU A 152 -7.34 5.32 -1.31
C LEU A 152 -8.15 5.83 -0.14
N GLY A 153 -8.20 7.14 0.10
CA GLY A 153 -9.04 7.72 1.14
C GLY A 153 -10.51 7.37 0.92
N GLY A 154 -10.99 7.49 -0.32
CA GLY A 154 -12.34 7.08 -0.69
C GLY A 154 -12.57 5.58 -0.49
N LEU A 155 -11.63 4.73 -0.89
CA LEU A 155 -11.70 3.28 -0.71
C LEU A 155 -11.71 2.90 0.77
N LEU A 156 -10.89 3.54 1.61
CA LEU A 156 -10.84 3.29 3.05
C LEU A 156 -12.14 3.67 3.77
N VAL A 157 -12.92 4.61 3.22
CA VAL A 157 -14.26 4.94 3.74
C VAL A 157 -15.33 4.01 3.17
N ALA A 158 -15.29 3.74 1.87
CA ALA A 158 -16.33 3.00 1.17
C ALA A 158 -16.25 1.48 1.44
N LEU A 159 -15.05 0.92 1.55
CA LEU A 159 -14.85 -0.53 1.69
C LEU A 159 -15.42 -1.04 3.02
N PRO A 160 -15.17 -0.43 4.19
CA PRO A 160 -15.82 -0.86 5.44
C PRO A 160 -17.34 -0.78 5.36
N ALA A 161 -17.89 0.32 4.82
CA ALA A 161 -19.34 0.47 4.67
C ALA A 161 -19.95 -0.60 3.75
N LEU A 162 -19.26 -0.96 2.66
CA LEU A 162 -19.65 -2.03 1.76
C LEU A 162 -19.59 -3.39 2.45
N LEU A 163 -18.51 -3.67 3.21
CA LEU A 163 -18.36 -4.93 3.93
C LEU A 163 -19.44 -5.10 5.02
N VAL A 164 -19.79 -4.02 5.71
CA VAL A 164 -20.94 -4.01 6.66
C VAL A 164 -22.25 -4.28 5.91
N ALA A 165 -22.50 -3.62 4.79
CA ALA A 165 -23.71 -3.83 3.98
C ALA A 165 -23.82 -5.27 3.43
N LEU A 166 -22.68 -5.93 3.19
CA LEU A 166 -22.60 -7.31 2.75
C LEU A 166 -22.60 -8.34 3.90
N GLY A 167 -22.63 -7.88 5.16
CA GLY A 167 -22.58 -8.75 6.34
C GLY A 167 -21.23 -9.41 6.60
N LEU A 168 -20.15 -8.89 5.99
CA LEU A 168 -18.77 -9.37 6.14
C LEU A 168 -17.99 -8.63 7.23
N PHE A 169 -18.56 -7.53 7.75
CA PHE A 169 -18.04 -6.79 8.89
C PHE A 169 -19.17 -6.59 9.92
N PRO A 170 -18.89 -6.67 11.22
CA PRO A 170 -19.84 -6.27 12.26
C PRO A 170 -20.27 -4.82 12.07
N ALA A 171 -21.58 -4.57 12.11
CA ALA A 171 -22.14 -3.23 12.20
C ALA A 171 -22.04 -2.76 13.66
N SER A 172 -20.82 -2.36 14.07
CA SER A 172 -20.48 -1.71 15.36
C SER A 172 -21.33 -2.07 16.58
#